data_AF-A0A1G4KFQ3-F1
#
_entry.id   AF-A0A1G4KFQ3-F1
#
_cell.length_a   1.000
_cell.length_b   1.000
_cell.length_c   1.000
_cell.angle_alpha   90.00
_cell.angle_beta   90.00
_cell.angle_gamma   90.00
#
_symmetry.space_group_name_H-M   'P 1'
#
loop_
_entity.id
_entity.type
_entity.pdbx_description
1 polymer ?
#
loop_
_entity_poly.entity_id
_entity_poly.type
_entity_poly.pdbx_seq_one_letter_code
_entity_poly.pdbx_strand_id
1 'polypeptide(L)'
;MRIVILNADSIKKNLQKYGDFASMAITMLEQTRDPIDKAEYVTFDVYKEEFPPLEELKGCSGIYITGSEFDAHHKSIPWIIRLRQLLNTVLTTEGFPPVAGVCFGHQIVAASLGSKVDRNDQGFEGGIVSVKLTEDAIKLGLLQKEDEKPVETVEIAEVHNDIVYDLPEGYKNIGYTSKCPIQGLYKKIRCSPCKDIRSL
;
A
#
# COMPACT_ATOMS: atom_id res chain seq x y z
N MET A 1 9.19 4.97 -16.30
CA MET A 1 9.18 4.22 -15.04
C MET A 1 8.36 2.97 -15.23
N ARG A 2 8.80 1.83 -14.70
CA ARG A 2 8.00 0.59 -14.72
C ARG A 2 7.44 0.36 -13.32
N ILE A 3 6.14 0.20 -13.19
CA ILE A 3 5.47 -0.05 -11.91
C ILE A 3 4.84 -1.43 -11.96
N VAL A 4 5.14 -2.26 -10.98
CA VAL A 4 4.53 -3.59 -10.85
C VAL A 4 3.29 -3.48 -9.97
N ILE A 5 2.15 -3.96 -10.46
CA ILE A 5 0.89 -4.03 -9.72
C ILE A 5 0.66 -5.48 -9.28
N LEU A 6 0.65 -5.74 -7.98
CA LEU A 6 0.24 -7.02 -7.41
C LEU A 6 -1.27 -6.96 -7.14
N ASN A 7 -2.05 -7.50 -8.07
CA ASN A 7 -3.50 -7.54 -7.98
C ASN A 7 -3.93 -8.68 -7.04
N ALA A 8 -4.47 -8.30 -5.88
CA ALA A 8 -4.83 -9.22 -4.81
C ALA A 8 -6.33 -9.59 -4.83
N ASP A 9 -7.06 -9.25 -5.89
CA ASP A 9 -8.47 -9.59 -6.00
C ASP A 9 -8.97 -9.73 -7.43
N SER A 10 -10.07 -10.45 -7.56
CA SER A 10 -10.85 -10.59 -8.78
C SER A 10 -11.74 -9.38 -9.05
N ILE A 11 -12.15 -9.22 -10.31
CA ILE A 11 -13.12 -8.20 -10.70
C ILE A 11 -14.46 -8.38 -9.96
N LYS A 12 -14.98 -7.29 -9.40
CA LYS A 12 -16.27 -7.31 -8.69
C LYS A 12 -17.40 -6.89 -9.62
N LYS A 13 -18.53 -7.61 -9.55
CA LYS A 13 -19.70 -7.38 -10.42
C LYS A 13 -20.21 -5.93 -10.37
N ASN A 14 -20.24 -5.34 -9.17
CA ASN A 14 -20.66 -3.95 -8.93
C ASN A 14 -19.62 -2.91 -9.36
N LEU A 15 -18.38 -3.31 -9.64
CA LEU A 15 -17.28 -2.42 -10.01
C LEU A 15 -16.84 -2.58 -11.48
N GLN A 16 -17.49 -3.45 -12.26
CA GLN A 16 -17.10 -3.75 -13.64
C GLN A 16 -16.87 -2.52 -14.52
N LYS A 17 -17.65 -1.45 -14.33
CA LYS A 17 -17.50 -0.18 -15.08
C LYS A 17 -16.16 0.54 -14.83
N TYR A 18 -15.46 0.19 -13.75
CA TYR A 18 -14.16 0.73 -13.36
C TYR A 18 -13.02 -0.30 -13.52
N GLY A 19 -13.34 -1.53 -13.98
CA GLY A 19 -12.41 -2.66 -13.99
C GLY A 19 -12.26 -3.33 -12.62
N ASP A 20 -11.11 -3.96 -12.41
CA ASP A 20 -10.69 -4.51 -11.12
C ASP A 20 -9.86 -3.50 -10.30
N PHE A 21 -9.37 -3.90 -9.14
CA PHE A 21 -8.59 -3.00 -8.29
C PHE A 21 -7.23 -2.62 -8.91
N ALA A 22 -6.64 -3.46 -9.76
CA ALA A 22 -5.46 -3.08 -10.52
C ALA A 22 -5.78 -1.96 -11.52
N SER A 23 -6.90 -2.04 -12.23
CA SER A 23 -7.37 -1.02 -13.17
C SER A 23 -7.60 0.32 -12.47
N MET A 24 -8.21 0.30 -11.27
CA MET A 24 -8.40 1.50 -10.46
C MET A 24 -7.08 2.10 -9.96
N ALA A 25 -6.15 1.25 -9.52
CA ALA A 25 -4.81 1.70 -9.11
C ALA A 25 -4.05 2.37 -10.26
N ILE A 26 -4.06 1.77 -11.46
CA ILE A 26 -3.44 2.36 -12.66
C ILE A 26 -4.10 3.69 -13.00
N THR A 27 -5.44 3.76 -12.96
CA THR A 27 -6.18 5.02 -13.22
C THR A 27 -5.76 6.12 -12.25
N MET A 28 -5.67 5.81 -10.95
CA MET A 28 -5.22 6.74 -9.93
C MET A 28 -3.78 7.20 -10.20
N LEU A 29 -2.86 6.27 -10.44
CA LEU A 29 -1.45 6.58 -10.70
C LEU A 29 -1.28 7.47 -11.95
N GLU A 30 -2.02 7.19 -13.02
CA GLU A 30 -2.05 8.01 -14.23
C GLU A 30 -2.61 9.42 -14.00
N GLN A 31 -3.60 9.57 -13.12
CA GLN A 31 -4.19 10.87 -12.77
C GLN A 31 -3.27 11.71 -11.88
N THR A 32 -2.38 11.07 -11.12
CA THR A 32 -1.50 11.75 -10.16
C THR A 32 -0.07 11.97 -10.64
N ARG A 33 0.39 11.24 -11.66
CA ARG A 33 1.77 11.39 -12.18
C ARG A 33 1.94 12.71 -12.92
N ASP A 34 3.19 13.17 -13.01
CA ASP A 34 3.53 14.24 -13.95
C ASP A 34 3.23 13.78 -15.39
N PRO A 35 2.50 14.56 -16.20
CA PRO A 35 2.22 14.21 -17.59
C PRO A 35 3.47 13.93 -18.44
N ILE A 36 4.62 14.53 -18.09
CA ILE A 36 5.91 14.36 -18.78
C ILE A 36 6.52 12.98 -18.48
N ASP A 37 6.23 12.42 -17.31
CA ASP A 37 6.73 11.11 -16.90
C ASP A 37 6.03 9.99 -17.66
N LYS A 38 6.79 9.16 -18.35
CA LYS A 38 6.25 7.95 -18.97
C LYS A 38 6.22 6.82 -17.95
N ALA A 39 5.06 6.19 -17.77
CA ALA A 39 4.88 5.02 -16.92
C ALA A 39 4.41 3.80 -17.73
N GLU A 40 4.95 2.64 -17.39
CA GLU A 40 4.48 1.33 -17.84
C GLU A 40 4.02 0.56 -16.60
N TYR A 41 2.83 -0.05 -16.67
CA TYR A 41 2.27 -0.84 -15.57
C TYR A 41 2.23 -2.31 -15.99
N VAL A 42 2.78 -3.17 -15.14
CA VAL A 42 2.73 -4.63 -15.33
C VAL A 42 1.98 -5.24 -14.17
N THR A 43 0.87 -5.91 -14.46
CA THR A 43 -0.01 -6.49 -13.45
C THR A 43 0.24 -7.98 -13.32
N PHE A 44 0.31 -8.43 -12.07
CA PHE A 44 0.35 -9.85 -11.69
C PHE A 44 -0.88 -10.15 -10.82
N ASP A 45 -1.72 -11.08 -11.27
CA ASP A 45 -2.86 -11.58 -10.52
C ASP A 45 -2.38 -12.55 -9.43
N VAL A 46 -1.82 -12.00 -8.34
CA VAL A 46 -1.28 -12.82 -7.25
C VAL A 46 -2.35 -13.69 -6.59
N TYR A 47 -3.62 -13.27 -6.61
CA TYR A 47 -4.75 -14.09 -6.14
C TYR A 47 -4.96 -15.37 -6.98
N LYS A 48 -4.40 -15.42 -8.21
CA LYS A 48 -4.37 -16.60 -9.09
C LYS A 48 -3.05 -17.36 -9.07
N GLU A 49 -2.17 -17.10 -8.09
CA GLU A 49 -0.82 -17.69 -8.00
C GLU A 49 0.15 -17.24 -9.11
N GLU A 50 -0.20 -16.17 -9.82
CA GLU A 50 0.66 -15.53 -10.82
C GLU A 50 1.53 -14.47 -10.12
N PHE A 51 2.79 -14.82 -9.85
CA PHE A 51 3.73 -13.93 -9.16
C PHE A 51 4.90 -13.54 -10.07
N PRO A 52 5.40 -12.30 -9.97
CA PRO A 52 6.58 -11.87 -10.70
C PRO A 52 7.83 -12.61 -10.19
N PRO A 53 8.82 -12.86 -11.07
CA PRO A 53 10.15 -13.23 -10.62
C PRO A 53 10.81 -12.08 -9.87
N LEU A 54 11.66 -12.39 -8.88
CA LEU A 54 12.35 -11.38 -8.06
C LEU A 54 13.17 -10.38 -8.89
N GLU A 55 13.76 -10.83 -9.99
CA GLU A 55 14.56 -9.97 -10.88
C GLU A 55 13.69 -8.92 -11.60
N GLU A 56 12.42 -9.23 -11.88
CA GLU A 56 11.48 -8.26 -12.43
C GLU A 56 11.11 -7.19 -11.40
N LEU A 57 10.99 -7.57 -10.13
CA LEU A 57 10.75 -6.64 -9.03
C LEU A 57 11.94 -5.72 -8.77
N LYS A 58 13.18 -6.24 -8.83
CA LYS A 58 14.38 -5.39 -8.69
C LYS A 58 14.52 -4.38 -9.83
N GLY A 59 14.10 -4.76 -11.03
CA GLY A 59 14.20 -3.92 -12.23
C GLY A 59 13.11 -2.86 -12.36
N CYS A 60 12.11 -2.82 -11.47
CA CYS A 60 11.02 -1.85 -11.53
C CYS A 60 11.28 -0.63 -10.65
N SER A 61 10.52 0.45 -10.87
CA SER A 61 10.62 1.72 -10.15
C SER A 61 9.76 1.73 -8.88
N GLY A 62 8.79 0.82 -8.76
CA GLY A 62 7.86 0.74 -7.64
C GLY A 62 6.96 -0.48 -7.73
N ILE A 63 6.50 -0.93 -6.57
CA ILE A 63 5.54 -2.02 -6.42
C ILE A 63 4.29 -1.46 -5.76
N TYR A 64 3.12 -1.73 -6.34
CA TYR A 64 1.82 -1.38 -5.78
C TYR A 64 1.02 -2.64 -5.47
N ILE A 65 0.43 -2.71 -4.28
CA ILE A 65 -0.40 -3.83 -3.84
C ILE A 65 -1.83 -3.34 -3.66
N THR A 66 -2.77 -3.97 -4.35
CA THR A 66 -4.17 -3.55 -4.30
C THR A 66 -4.83 -3.89 -2.96
N GLY A 67 -6.02 -3.34 -2.76
CA GLY A 67 -6.98 -3.87 -1.79
C GLY A 67 -7.44 -5.28 -2.17
N SER A 68 -8.17 -5.92 -1.26
CA SER A 68 -8.72 -7.26 -1.43
C SER A 68 -9.88 -7.48 -0.46
N GLU A 69 -10.83 -8.34 -0.80
CA GLU A 69 -11.85 -8.84 0.14
C GLU A 69 -11.30 -9.90 1.12
N PHE A 70 -10.10 -10.42 0.85
CA PHE A 70 -9.47 -11.44 1.67
C PHE A 70 -8.81 -10.83 2.91
N ASP A 71 -8.63 -11.66 3.93
CA ASP A 71 -7.93 -11.28 5.15
C ASP A 71 -6.40 -11.42 4.96
N ALA A 72 -5.65 -10.32 5.12
CA ALA A 72 -4.19 -10.31 4.98
C ALA A 72 -3.45 -11.27 5.93
N HIS A 73 -4.10 -11.63 7.03
CA HIS A 73 -3.57 -12.50 8.06
C HIS A 73 -3.95 -13.98 7.87
N HIS A 74 -4.67 -14.34 6.79
CA HIS A 74 -5.12 -15.71 6.55
C HIS A 74 -3.97 -16.73 6.57
N LYS A 75 -4.15 -17.86 7.25
CA LYS A 75 -3.08 -18.83 7.53
C LYS A 75 -3.03 -20.04 6.61
N SER A 76 -4.08 -20.26 5.80
CA SER A 76 -4.20 -21.46 4.96
C SER A 76 -4.50 -21.18 3.49
N ILE A 77 -4.54 -19.92 3.05
CA ILE A 77 -4.70 -19.58 1.63
C ILE A 77 -3.30 -19.50 1.01
N PRO A 78 -2.94 -20.37 0.05
CA PRO A 78 -1.57 -20.49 -0.46
C PRO A 78 -1.00 -19.18 -1.00
N TRP A 79 -1.75 -18.46 -1.82
CA TRP A 79 -1.26 -17.22 -2.43
C TRP A 79 -1.00 -16.11 -1.40
N ILE A 80 -1.79 -16.03 -0.32
CA ILE A 80 -1.57 -15.05 0.77
C ILE A 80 -0.27 -15.37 1.53
N ILE A 81 -0.03 -16.66 1.79
CA ILE A 81 1.23 -17.12 2.42
C ILE A 81 2.42 -16.78 1.51
N ARG A 82 2.32 -17.10 0.22
CA ARG A 82 3.36 -16.82 -0.77
C ARG A 82 3.61 -15.32 -0.94
N LEU A 83 2.56 -14.50 -0.93
CA LEU A 83 2.67 -13.04 -1.00
C LEU A 83 3.39 -12.49 0.24
N ARG A 84 3.08 -12.96 1.45
CA ARG A 84 3.84 -12.56 2.65
C ARG A 84 5.33 -12.95 2.56
N GLN A 85 5.65 -14.12 2.04
CA GLN A 85 7.05 -14.56 1.86
C GLN A 85 7.79 -13.70 0.83
N LEU A 86 7.14 -13.39 -0.30
CA LEU A 86 7.67 -12.50 -1.32
C LEU A 86 7.93 -11.10 -0.75
N LEU A 87 6.94 -10.52 -0.07
CA LEU A 87 7.05 -9.18 0.51
C LEU A 87 8.09 -9.12 1.62
N ASN A 88 8.21 -10.16 2.44
CA ASN A 88 9.29 -10.24 3.42
C ASN A 88 10.66 -10.13 2.74
N THR A 89 10.86 -10.86 1.64
CA THR A 89 12.10 -10.77 0.85
C THR A 89 12.33 -9.37 0.30
N VAL A 90 11.31 -8.79 -0.35
CA VAL A 90 11.36 -7.45 -0.96
C VAL A 90 11.66 -6.36 0.08
N LEU A 91 11.06 -6.44 1.27
CA LEU A 91 11.12 -5.39 2.29
C LEU A 91 12.36 -5.49 3.20
N THR A 92 13.02 -6.66 3.26
CA THR A 92 14.19 -6.91 4.12
C THR A 92 15.50 -7.03 3.35
N THR A 93 15.45 -7.08 2.01
CA THR A 93 16.64 -7.16 1.15
C THR A 93 16.89 -5.82 0.47
N GLU A 94 18.14 -5.38 0.40
CA GLU A 94 18.52 -4.17 -0.34
C GLU A 94 18.34 -4.33 -1.85
N GLY A 95 18.14 -3.21 -2.55
CA GLY A 95 18.06 -3.16 -4.01
C GLY A 95 16.65 -3.37 -4.60
N PHE A 96 15.64 -3.61 -3.77
CA PHE A 96 14.24 -3.57 -4.20
C PHE A 96 13.67 -2.14 -4.17
N PRO A 97 12.70 -1.82 -5.05
CA PRO A 97 12.08 -0.50 -5.12
C PRO A 97 11.08 -0.27 -3.98
N PRO A 98 10.59 0.97 -3.80
CA PRO A 98 9.53 1.26 -2.85
C PRO A 98 8.24 0.46 -3.11
N VAL A 99 7.58 0.09 -2.01
CA VAL A 99 6.30 -0.63 -2.00
C VAL A 99 5.22 0.29 -1.44
N ALA A 100 4.12 0.42 -2.17
CA ALA A 100 2.89 1.04 -1.70
C ALA A 100 1.78 -0.02 -1.64
N GLY A 101 0.93 0.04 -0.62
CA GLY A 101 -0.20 -0.87 -0.47
C GLY A 101 -1.39 -0.16 0.15
N VAL A 102 -2.61 -0.48 -0.29
CA VAL A 102 -3.85 0.15 0.17
C VAL A 102 -4.79 -0.91 0.76
N CYS A 103 -5.42 -0.62 1.90
CA CYS A 103 -6.28 -1.55 2.64
C CYS A 103 -5.55 -2.89 2.90
N PHE A 104 -6.03 -4.00 2.32
CA PHE A 104 -5.31 -5.28 2.33
C PHE A 104 -3.81 -5.14 2.02
N GLY A 105 -3.44 -4.28 1.06
CA GLY A 105 -2.06 -4.06 0.66
C GLY A 105 -1.15 -3.58 1.81
N HIS A 106 -1.58 -2.61 2.61
CA HIS A 106 -0.77 -2.14 3.75
C HIS A 106 -0.78 -3.16 4.91
N GLN A 107 -1.91 -3.85 5.09
CA GLN A 107 -2.06 -4.90 6.09
C GLN A 107 -1.12 -6.07 5.80
N ILE A 108 -1.04 -6.53 4.54
CA ILE A 108 -0.18 -7.65 4.19
C ILE A 108 1.30 -7.28 4.22
N VAL A 109 1.64 -6.00 3.96
CA VAL A 109 2.98 -5.47 4.22
C VAL A 109 3.32 -5.60 5.71
N ALA A 110 2.44 -5.15 6.62
CA ALA A 110 2.65 -5.29 8.06
C ALA A 110 2.81 -6.76 8.48
N ALA A 111 1.90 -7.62 8.03
CA ALA A 111 1.91 -9.04 8.34
C ALA A 111 3.15 -9.75 7.81
N SER A 112 3.68 -9.35 6.64
CA SER A 112 4.93 -9.89 6.07
C SER A 112 6.17 -9.55 6.89
N LEU A 113 6.10 -8.48 7.69
CA LEU A 113 7.15 -8.05 8.60
C LEU A 113 6.95 -8.56 10.04
N GLY A 114 5.93 -9.39 10.27
CA GLY A 114 5.68 -10.03 11.56
C GLY A 114 4.73 -9.27 12.48
N SER A 115 4.20 -8.11 12.07
CA SER A 115 3.20 -7.39 12.86
C SER A 115 1.88 -8.13 12.93
N LYS A 116 1.17 -7.99 14.06
CA LYS A 116 -0.17 -8.56 14.22
C LYS A 116 -1.16 -7.78 13.36
N VAL A 117 -1.85 -8.51 12.49
CA VAL A 117 -3.01 -8.03 11.74
C VAL A 117 -4.16 -8.97 12.04
N ASP A 118 -5.30 -8.41 12.45
CA ASP A 118 -6.48 -9.18 12.83
C ASP A 118 -7.72 -8.27 12.78
N ARG A 119 -8.89 -8.85 13.00
CA ARG A 119 -10.16 -8.13 13.16
C ARG A 119 -10.05 -7.06 14.24
N ASN A 120 -10.70 -5.92 14.02
CA ASN A 120 -10.78 -4.83 14.97
C ASN A 120 -11.79 -5.15 16.07
N ASP A 121 -11.35 -5.14 17.33
CA ASP A 121 -12.23 -5.30 18.49
C ASP A 121 -13.29 -4.18 18.61
N GLN A 122 -13.03 -3.01 17.99
CA GLN A 122 -13.98 -1.88 17.90
C GLN A 122 -14.97 -2.02 16.73
N GLY A 123 -14.86 -3.09 15.95
CA GLY A 123 -15.72 -3.39 14.81
C GLY A 123 -15.39 -2.61 13.54
N PHE A 124 -16.34 -2.65 12.61
CA PHE A 124 -16.24 -2.08 11.26
C PHE A 124 -15.99 -0.56 11.27
N GLU A 125 -15.11 -0.11 10.37
CA GLU A 125 -14.90 1.29 10.03
C GLU A 125 -15.02 1.46 8.50
N GLY A 126 -15.79 2.47 8.08
CA GLY A 126 -15.92 2.76 6.66
C GLY A 126 -16.84 3.93 6.32
N GLY A 127 -16.75 4.37 5.07
CA GLY A 127 -17.35 5.60 4.57
C GLY A 127 -16.27 6.63 4.21
N ILE A 128 -16.62 7.91 4.28
CA ILE A 128 -15.62 8.99 4.30
C ILE A 128 -15.24 9.20 5.77
N VAL A 129 -13.99 8.88 6.11
CA VAL A 129 -13.48 8.90 7.47
C VAL A 129 -12.41 9.96 7.60
N SER A 130 -12.54 10.75 8.66
CA SER A 130 -11.61 11.81 9.02
C SER A 130 -10.42 11.22 9.77
N VAL A 131 -9.30 11.04 9.07
CA VAL A 131 -8.07 10.44 9.61
C VAL A 131 -7.14 11.54 10.09
N LYS A 132 -6.78 11.51 11.38
CA LYS A 132 -5.80 12.43 11.96
C LYS A 132 -4.40 11.98 11.60
N LEU A 133 -3.59 12.90 11.08
CA LEU A 133 -2.18 12.63 10.80
C LEU A 133 -1.35 12.66 12.08
N THR A 134 -0.30 11.84 12.12
CA THR A 134 0.68 11.90 13.22
C THR A 134 1.60 13.11 13.04
N GLU A 135 2.19 13.60 14.13
CA GLU A 135 3.19 14.68 14.04
C GLU A 135 4.33 14.35 13.06
N ASP A 136 4.73 13.09 13.02
CA ASP A 136 5.76 12.60 12.11
C ASP A 136 5.33 12.73 10.65
N ALA A 137 4.09 12.36 10.31
CA ALA A 137 3.56 12.53 8.95
C ALA A 137 3.48 14.00 8.54
N ILE A 138 3.01 14.86 9.45
CA ILE A 138 2.91 16.31 9.25
C ILE A 138 4.30 16.92 8.99
N LYS A 139 5.29 16.59 9.84
CA LYS A 139 6.68 17.08 9.69
C LYS A 139 7.34 16.59 8.40
N LEU A 140 6.95 15.41 7.91
CA LEU A 140 7.42 14.85 6.65
C LEU A 140 6.67 15.38 5.42
N GLY A 141 5.61 16.17 5.61
CA GLY A 141 4.76 16.65 4.51
C GLY A 141 4.08 15.52 3.75
N LEU A 142 3.73 14.41 4.42
CA LEU A 142 3.02 13.31 3.77
C LEU A 142 1.57 13.72 3.48
N LEU A 143 1.04 13.28 2.33
CA LEU A 143 -0.35 13.51 1.90
C LEU A 143 -0.72 14.99 1.64
N GLN A 144 0.26 15.80 1.24
CA GLN A 144 0.09 17.19 0.82
C GLN A 144 1.03 17.48 -0.36
N LYS A 145 0.73 18.51 -1.15
CA LYS A 145 1.68 19.02 -2.16
C LYS A 145 2.75 19.88 -1.49
N GLU A 146 3.92 20.02 -2.12
CA GLU A 146 5.05 20.77 -1.55
C GLU A 146 4.72 22.22 -1.20
N ASP A 147 3.87 22.88 -2.00
CA ASP A 147 3.48 24.28 -1.80
C ASP A 147 2.24 24.47 -0.89
N GLU A 148 1.69 23.39 -0.33
CA GLU A 148 0.51 23.45 0.52
C GLU A 148 0.86 23.54 2.01
N LYS A 149 -0.02 24.21 2.78
CA LYS A 149 0.12 24.27 4.24
C LYS A 149 -0.05 22.86 4.83
N PRO A 150 0.67 22.54 5.92
CA PRO A 150 0.48 21.26 6.58
C PRO A 150 -0.97 21.02 6.98
N VAL A 151 -1.47 19.83 6.65
CA VAL A 151 -2.81 19.38 7.06
C VAL A 151 -2.68 18.47 8.28
N GLU A 152 -3.58 18.63 9.24
CA GLU A 152 -3.61 17.77 10.43
C GLU A 152 -4.55 16.57 10.26
N THR A 153 -5.44 16.63 9.27
CA THR A 153 -6.49 15.65 9.03
C THR A 153 -6.73 15.51 7.53
N VAL A 154 -7.01 14.29 7.09
CA VAL A 154 -7.40 13.97 5.70
C VAL A 154 -8.69 13.17 5.69
N GLU A 155 -9.53 13.41 4.70
CA GLU A 155 -10.78 12.66 4.50
C GLU A 155 -10.52 11.50 3.54
N ILE A 156 -10.61 10.27 4.03
CA ILE A 156 -10.29 9.05 3.28
C ILE A 156 -11.56 8.23 3.07
N ALA A 157 -11.79 7.81 1.82
CA ALA A 157 -12.78 6.79 1.53
C ALA A 157 -12.21 5.41 1.91
N GLU A 158 -12.68 4.84 3.02
CA GLU A 158 -12.19 3.58 3.56
C GLU A 158 -13.32 2.60 3.89
N VAL A 159 -12.96 1.31 3.97
CA VAL A 159 -13.84 0.21 4.34
C VAL A 159 -12.97 -0.95 4.82
N HIS A 160 -13.00 -1.25 6.11
CA HIS A 160 -12.25 -2.37 6.67
C HIS A 160 -12.83 -2.88 8.00
N ASN A 161 -12.56 -4.16 8.26
CA ASN A 161 -12.78 -4.80 9.56
C ASN A 161 -11.48 -5.18 10.25
N ASP A 162 -10.36 -5.18 9.51
CA ASP A 162 -9.05 -5.57 10.02
C ASP A 162 -8.22 -4.33 10.33
N ILE A 163 -7.35 -4.46 11.33
CA ILE A 163 -6.37 -3.42 11.69
C ILE A 163 -4.99 -4.03 11.86
N VAL A 164 -3.98 -3.18 11.68
CA VAL A 164 -2.62 -3.45 12.12
C VAL A 164 -2.52 -3.04 13.59
N TYR A 165 -2.15 -3.98 14.47
CA TYR A 165 -2.11 -3.77 15.92
C TYR A 165 -0.80 -3.14 16.39
N ASP A 166 0.29 -3.40 15.69
CA ASP A 166 1.63 -2.95 16.06
C ASP A 166 2.42 -2.50 14.82
N LEU A 167 3.31 -1.51 15.01
CA LEU A 167 4.14 -0.99 13.94
C LEU A 167 5.31 -1.94 13.65
N PRO A 168 5.56 -2.30 12.37
CA PRO A 168 6.77 -3.01 12.00
C PRO A 168 8.03 -2.20 12.31
N GLU A 169 9.16 -2.88 12.53
CA GLU A 169 10.41 -2.23 12.88
C GLU A 169 10.88 -1.21 11.81
N GLY A 170 11.17 0.01 12.28
CA GLY A 170 11.62 1.12 11.43
C GLY A 170 10.51 1.81 10.63
N TYR A 171 9.25 1.45 10.85
CA TYR A 171 8.10 2.16 10.28
C TYR A 171 7.55 3.20 11.25
N LYS A 172 6.96 4.25 10.68
CA LYS A 172 6.19 5.27 11.37
C LYS A 172 4.72 5.11 11.02
N ASN A 173 3.84 5.34 12.00
CA ASN A 173 2.42 5.51 11.72
C ASN A 173 2.20 6.87 11.03
N ILE A 174 1.39 6.89 9.98
CA ILE A 174 1.04 8.15 9.28
C ILE A 174 -0.27 8.77 9.76
N GLY A 175 -1.18 7.97 10.32
CA GLY A 175 -2.47 8.49 10.76
C GLY A 175 -3.27 7.50 11.60
N TYR A 176 -4.34 7.99 12.22
CA TYR A 176 -5.16 7.21 13.13
C TYR A 176 -6.59 7.77 13.23
N THR A 177 -7.52 6.93 13.67
CA THR A 177 -8.88 7.29 14.06
C THR A 177 -9.14 6.81 15.49
N SER A 178 -10.35 7.04 15.99
CA SER A 178 -10.79 6.47 17.27
C SER A 178 -10.93 4.94 17.25
N LYS A 179 -11.10 4.34 16.06
CA LYS A 179 -11.29 2.88 15.89
C LYS A 179 -10.05 2.18 15.37
N CYS A 180 -9.24 2.85 14.56
CA CYS A 180 -8.04 2.30 13.93
C CYS A 180 -6.80 3.11 14.37
N PRO A 181 -5.98 2.58 15.29
CA PRO A 181 -4.81 3.31 15.79
C PRO A 181 -3.68 3.44 14.76
N ILE A 182 -3.67 2.62 13.70
CA ILE A 182 -2.65 2.62 12.64
C ILE A 182 -3.35 2.58 11.28
N GLN A 183 -3.56 3.74 10.67
CA GLN A 183 -4.18 3.87 9.34
C GLN A 183 -3.16 3.76 8.19
N GLY A 184 -1.86 3.86 8.47
CA GLY A 184 -0.87 3.64 7.43
C GLY A 184 0.56 3.60 7.95
N LEU A 185 1.42 3.02 7.11
CA LEU A 185 2.80 2.71 7.44
C LEU A 185 3.72 3.48 6.52
N TYR A 186 4.71 4.16 7.08
CA TYR A 186 5.74 4.86 6.31
C TYR A 186 7.13 4.46 6.76
N LYS A 187 7.99 4.09 5.80
CA LYS A 187 9.42 3.91 6.00
C LYS A 187 10.15 4.55 4.83
N LYS A 188 11.06 5.47 5.14
CA LYS A 188 11.89 6.12 4.13
C LYS A 188 12.93 5.12 3.61
N ILE A 189 12.90 4.85 2.31
CA ILE A 189 13.89 3.99 1.65
C ILE A 189 15.01 4.89 1.12
N ARG A 190 16.27 4.50 1.37
CA ARG A 190 17.44 5.15 0.75
C ARG A 190 17.68 4.49 -0.60
N CYS A 191 17.01 4.95 -1.65
CA CYS A 191 17.34 4.53 -3.01
C CYS A 191 18.64 5.24 -3.46
N SER A 192 19.69 4.48 -3.75
CA SER A 192 20.92 5.00 -4.37
C SER A 192 20.85 4.87 -5.89
N PRO A 193 21.28 5.88 -6.68
CA PRO A 193 20.69 7.21 -6.77
C PRO A 193 19.43 7.16 -7.67
N CYS A 194 18.25 6.96 -7.08
CA CYS A 194 17.09 7.65 -7.64
C CYS A 194 17.31 9.10 -7.20
N LYS A 195 17.50 10.03 -8.13
CA LYS A 195 17.51 11.47 -7.81
C LYS A 195 16.41 11.72 -6.78
N ASP A 196 16.78 12.37 -5.69
CA ASP A 196 15.87 12.73 -4.61
C ASP A 196 14.48 13.01 -5.19
N ILE A 197 13.51 12.14 -4.90
CA ILE A 197 12.08 12.48 -5.03
C ILE A 197 11.79 13.42 -3.84
N ARG A 198 12.48 14.55 -3.83
CA ARG A 198 12.32 15.71 -2.94
C ARG A 198 12.25 16.92 -3.86
N SER A 199 11.18 16.97 -4.65
CA SER A 199 10.72 18.14 -5.38
C SER A 199 9.60 17.68 -6.32
N LEU A 200 8.40 17.42 -5.77
CA LEU A 200 7.12 17.46 -6.48
C LEU A 200 6.00 17.99 -5.57
#